data_AF-A0A3N5H1U5-F1
#
_entry.id   AF-A0A3N5H1U5-F1
#
_cell.length_a   1.000
_cell.length_b   1.000
_cell.length_c   1.000
_cell.angle_alpha   90.00
_cell.angle_beta   90.00
_cell.angle_gamma   90.00
#
_symmetry.space_group_name_H-M   'P 1'
#
loop_
_entity.id
_entity.type
_entity.pdbx_description
1 polymer ?
#
loop_
_entity_poly.entity_id
_entity_poly.type
_entity_poly.pdbx_seq_one_letter_code
_entity_poly.pdbx_strand_id
1 'polypeptide(L)'
;MTAPLLDVHRGRQLQSLGSTVLRLGLAFLLALFGTFKFFQFEADAIQPLVSHSPVVGWMYALFSVRTASAIIGVVEVGAALALLLAPWSPRLGVVEASSPPARS
;
A
#
# COMPACT_ATOMS: atom_id res chain seq x y z
N MET A 1 -0.55 45.64 -0.60
CA MET A 1 0.10 44.52 -1.31
C MET A 1 -0.34 43.21 -0.66
N THR A 2 -1.53 42.71 -0.99
CA THR A 2 -2.07 41.44 -0.48
C THR A 2 -1.66 40.33 -1.43
N ALA A 3 -0.62 39.57 -1.08
CA ALA A 3 -0.35 38.31 -1.76
C ALA A 3 -1.64 37.45 -1.67
N PRO A 4 -2.11 36.89 -2.79
CA PRO A 4 -3.41 36.27 -2.82
C PRO A 4 -3.39 35.01 -1.96
N LEU A 5 -4.45 34.80 -1.19
CA LEU A 5 -4.84 33.53 -0.58
C LEU A 5 -5.12 32.50 -1.70
N LEU A 6 -4.14 32.21 -2.55
CA LEU A 6 -4.19 31.12 -3.52
C LEU A 6 -3.76 29.85 -2.79
N ASP A 7 -4.60 28.92 -2.42
CA ASP A 7 -6.00 28.94 -2.01
C ASP A 7 -6.00 27.72 -1.10
N VAL A 8 -5.86 27.91 0.22
CA VAL A 8 -5.60 26.81 1.17
C VAL A 8 -6.63 25.68 1.00
N HIS A 9 -7.84 26.03 0.56
CA HIS A 9 -8.87 25.10 0.13
C HIS A 9 -8.47 24.23 -1.06
N ARG A 10 -7.93 24.81 -2.15
CA ARG A 10 -7.41 24.06 -3.31
C ARG A 10 -6.26 23.14 -2.90
N GLY A 11 -5.37 23.60 -2.00
CA GLY A 11 -4.28 22.77 -1.47
C GLY A 11 -4.80 21.55 -0.71
N ARG A 12 -5.79 21.71 0.16
CA ARG A 12 -6.43 20.59 0.87
C ARG A 12 -7.20 19.66 -0.07
N GLN A 13 -7.89 20.20 -1.07
CA GLN A 13 -8.60 19.40 -2.07
C GLN A 13 -7.64 18.56 -2.91
N LEU A 14 -6.53 19.14 -3.37
CA LEU A 14 -5.47 18.42 -4.09
C LEU A 14 -4.85 17.30 -3.24
N GLN A 15 -4.56 17.56 -1.97
CA GLN A 15 -4.05 16.54 -1.05
C GLN A 15 -5.06 15.41 -0.82
N SER A 16 -6.34 15.76 -0.59
CA SER A 16 -7.39 14.77 -0.41
C SER A 16 -7.57 13.90 -1.67
N LEU A 17 -7.67 14.52 -2.84
CA LEU A 17 -7.81 13.82 -4.11
C LEU A 17 -6.60 12.95 -4.40
N GLY A 18 -5.39 13.49 -4.23
CA GLY A 18 -4.14 12.75 -4.40
C GLY A 18 -4.08 11.52 -3.48
N SER A 19 -4.45 11.68 -2.21
CA SER A 19 -4.47 10.57 -1.25
C SER A 19 -5.47 9.49 -1.65
N THR A 20 -6.67 9.86 -2.12
CA THR A 20 -7.69 8.91 -2.57
C THR A 20 -7.25 8.19 -3.84
N VAL A 21 -6.68 8.90 -4.82
CA VAL A 21 -6.18 8.32 -6.06
C VAL A 21 -5.04 7.34 -5.80
N LEU A 22 -4.07 7.71 -4.97
CA LEU A 22 -2.96 6.82 -4.61
C LEU A 22 -3.46 5.57 -3.88
N ARG A 23 -4.39 5.74 -2.94
CA ARG A 23 -4.95 4.63 -2.17
C ARG A 23 -5.74 3.66 -3.04
N LEU A 24 -6.63 4.17 -3.88
CA LEU A 24 -7.43 3.34 -4.79
C LEU A 24 -6.56 2.70 -5.87
N GLY A 25 -5.57 3.44 -6.41
CA GLY A 25 -4.61 2.93 -7.37
C GLY A 25 -3.77 1.80 -6.80
N LEU A 26 -3.24 1.96 -5.59
CA LEU A 26 -2.47 0.91 -4.91
C LEU A 26 -3.34 -0.32 -4.62
N ALA A 27 -4.56 -0.13 -4.11
CA ALA A 27 -5.49 -1.23 -3.88
C ALA A 27 -5.82 -1.99 -5.18
N PHE A 28 -6.04 -1.26 -6.27
CA PHE A 28 -6.30 -1.85 -7.58
C PHE A 28 -5.11 -2.67 -8.09
N LEU A 29 -3.89 -2.14 -8.03
CA LEU A 29 -2.69 -2.86 -8.47
C LEU A 29 -2.45 -4.12 -7.64
N LEU A 30 -2.59 -4.04 -6.32
CA LEU A 30 -2.47 -5.20 -5.43
C LEU A 30 -3.52 -6.26 -5.72
N ALA A 31 -4.79 -5.87 -5.94
CA ALA A 31 -5.84 -6.81 -6.30
C ALA A 31 -5.57 -7.47 -7.66
N LEU A 32 -5.12 -6.69 -8.65
CA LEU A 32 -4.86 -7.18 -10.00
C LEU A 32 -3.69 -8.17 -10.02
N PHE A 33 -2.51 -7.77 -9.52
CA PHE A 33 -1.33 -8.63 -9.51
C PHE A 33 -1.49 -9.80 -8.52
N GLY A 34 -2.10 -9.57 -7.36
CA GLY A 34 -2.42 -10.62 -6.40
C GLY A 34 -3.37 -11.68 -6.95
N THR A 35 -4.33 -11.28 -7.78
CA THR A 35 -5.19 -12.26 -8.47
C THR A 35 -4.40 -13.04 -9.53
N PHE A 36 -3.45 -12.40 -10.22
CA PHE A 36 -2.60 -13.09 -11.19
C PHE A 36 -1.68 -14.15 -10.59
N LYS A 37 -1.31 -14.02 -9.32
CA LYS A 37 -0.54 -15.04 -8.58
C LYS A 37 -1.23 -16.40 -8.46
N PHE A 38 -2.54 -16.48 -8.68
CA PHE A 38 -3.27 -17.75 -8.65
C PHE A 38 -3.18 -18.54 -9.96
N PHE A 39 -2.56 -17.98 -11.03
CA PHE A 39 -2.39 -18.67 -12.30
C PHE A 39 -1.02 -19.35 -12.40
N GLN A 40 -1.00 -20.59 -12.89
CA GLN A 40 0.22 -21.40 -12.98
C GLN A 40 1.30 -20.75 -13.86
N PHE A 41 0.91 -20.19 -15.01
CA PHE A 41 1.86 -19.60 -15.96
C PHE A 41 2.61 -18.41 -15.38
N GLU A 42 1.98 -17.64 -14.47
CA GLU A 42 2.59 -16.48 -13.83
C GLU A 42 3.63 -16.94 -12.79
N ALA A 43 3.29 -17.98 -12.03
CA ALA A 43 4.18 -18.58 -11.05
C ALA A 43 5.47 -19.12 -11.71
N ASP A 44 5.33 -19.82 -12.83
CA ASP A 44 6.45 -20.38 -13.58
C ASP A 44 7.31 -19.27 -14.22
N ALA A 45 6.68 -18.18 -14.70
CA ALA A 45 7.40 -17.07 -15.32
C ALA A 45 8.25 -16.28 -14.31
N ILE A 46 7.78 -16.10 -13.08
CA ILE A 46 8.45 -15.26 -12.07
C ILE A 46 9.45 -16.06 -11.23
N GLN A 47 9.23 -17.37 -11.05
CA GLN A 47 10.12 -18.23 -10.25
C GLN A 47 11.62 -18.03 -10.51
N PRO A 48 12.13 -18.03 -11.77
CA PRO A 48 13.57 -17.87 -12.00
C PRO A 48 14.09 -16.47 -11.65
N LEU A 49 13.22 -15.44 -11.62
CA LEU A 49 13.59 -14.06 -11.29
C LEU A 49 13.74 -13.86 -9.78
N VAL A 50 12.99 -14.62 -8.97
CA VAL A 50 12.93 -14.42 -7.51
C VAL A 50 13.54 -15.58 -6.72
N SER A 51 13.96 -16.66 -7.37
CA SER A 51 14.55 -17.86 -6.73
C SER A 51 15.78 -17.56 -5.88
N HIS A 52 16.60 -16.59 -6.30
CA HIS A 52 17.80 -16.14 -5.58
C HIS A 52 17.54 -14.97 -4.61
N SER A 53 16.29 -14.52 -4.49
CA SER A 53 15.94 -13.41 -3.58
C SER A 53 15.92 -13.89 -2.12
N PRO A 54 16.57 -13.18 -1.18
CA PRO A 54 16.49 -13.52 0.24
C PRO A 54 15.09 -13.33 0.83
N VAL A 55 14.21 -12.55 0.17
CA VAL A 55 12.86 -12.24 0.66
C VAL A 55 11.85 -13.32 0.27
N VAL A 56 12.00 -13.92 -0.91
CA VAL A 56 10.99 -14.84 -1.48
C VAL A 56 11.57 -16.22 -1.79
N GLY A 57 12.86 -16.30 -2.14
CA GLY A 57 13.51 -17.53 -2.59
C GLY A 57 13.47 -18.67 -1.58
N TRP A 58 13.50 -18.35 -0.27
CA TRP A 58 13.35 -19.33 0.80
C TRP A 58 11.99 -20.05 0.79
N MET A 59 10.93 -19.43 0.24
CA MET A 59 9.62 -20.04 0.17
C MET A 59 9.64 -21.29 -0.72
N TYR A 60 10.48 -21.33 -1.76
CA TYR A 60 10.62 -22.49 -2.63
C TYR A 60 11.36 -23.67 -1.98
N ALA A 61 12.02 -23.45 -0.84
CA ALA A 61 12.59 -24.54 -0.04
C ALA A 61 11.52 -25.27 0.80
N LEU A 62 10.39 -24.61 1.07
CA LEU A 62 9.31 -25.12 1.93
C LEU A 62 8.05 -25.49 1.14
N PHE A 63 7.81 -24.83 0.01
CA PHE A 63 6.57 -24.91 -0.75
C PHE A 63 6.84 -25.14 -2.24
N SER A 64 5.85 -25.71 -2.93
CA SER A 64 5.85 -25.75 -4.39
C SER A 64 5.79 -24.33 -4.98
N VAL A 65 6.25 -24.16 -6.22
CA VAL A 65 6.19 -22.87 -6.95
C VAL A 65 4.77 -22.30 -6.96
N ARG A 66 3.77 -23.17 -7.20
CA ARG A 66 2.36 -22.79 -7.19
C ARG A 66 1.87 -22.37 -5.80
N THR A 67 2.22 -23.11 -4.76
CA THR A 67 1.81 -22.79 -3.39
C THR A 67 2.46 -21.50 -2.92
N ALA A 68 3.76 -21.31 -3.20
CA ALA A 68 4.47 -20.09 -2.88
C ALA A 68 3.84 -18.86 -3.58
N SER A 69 3.53 -18.98 -4.88
CA SER A 69 2.84 -17.91 -5.62
C SER A 69 1.46 -17.61 -5.02
N ALA A 70 0.66 -18.63 -4.73
CA ALA A 70 -0.66 -18.46 -4.13
C ALA A 70 -0.61 -17.77 -2.75
N ILE A 71 0.40 -18.07 -1.91
CA ILE A 71 0.60 -17.39 -0.62
C ILE A 71 0.82 -15.89 -0.83
N ILE A 72 1.66 -15.51 -1.79
CA ILE A 72 1.90 -14.10 -2.14
C ILE A 72 0.59 -13.46 -2.63
N GLY A 73 -0.16 -14.15 -3.50
CA GLY A 73 -1.45 -13.68 -3.99
C GLY A 73 -2.46 -13.40 -2.89
N VAL A 74 -2.54 -14.27 -1.87
CA VAL A 74 -3.40 -14.06 -0.70
C VAL A 74 -2.97 -12.80 0.08
N VAL A 75 -1.67 -12.59 0.27
CA VAL A 75 -1.15 -11.39 0.97
C VAL A 75 -1.50 -10.12 0.19
N GLU A 76 -1.30 -10.11 -1.13
CA GLU A 76 -1.59 -8.95 -1.98
C GLU A 76 -3.08 -8.62 -2.02
N VAL A 77 -3.95 -9.63 -2.22
CA VAL A 77 -5.41 -9.45 -2.20
C VAL A 77 -5.89 -9.03 -0.80
N GLY A 78 -5.34 -9.62 0.26
CA GLY A 78 -5.62 -9.24 1.64
C GLY A 78 -5.24 -7.78 1.93
N ALA A 79 -4.08 -7.33 1.44
CA ALA A 79 -3.64 -5.95 1.54
C ALA A 79 -4.52 -5.00 0.72
N ALA A 80 -4.95 -5.40 -0.47
CA ALA A 80 -5.90 -4.63 -1.28
C ALA A 80 -7.23 -4.44 -0.54
N LEU A 81 -7.79 -5.51 0.04
CA LEU A 81 -9.01 -5.45 0.84
C LEU A 81 -8.83 -4.56 2.08
N ALA A 82 -7.71 -4.67 2.78
CA ALA A 82 -7.40 -3.80 3.91
C ALA A 82 -7.33 -2.33 3.49
N LEU A 83 -6.70 -2.02 2.34
CA LEU A 83 -6.67 -0.68 1.78
C LEU A 83 -8.03 -0.19 1.30
N LEU A 84 -8.97 -1.06 0.91
CA LEU A 84 -10.32 -0.62 0.56
C LEU A 84 -11.17 -0.39 1.80
N LEU A 85 -11.04 -1.24 2.81
CA LEU A 85 -11.84 -1.23 4.03
C LEU A 85 -11.33 -0.25 5.11
N ALA A 86 -10.07 0.18 5.04
CA ALA A 86 -9.51 1.09 6.04
C ALA A 86 -10.31 2.41 6.13
N PRO A 87 -10.55 2.99 7.31
CA PRO A 87 -11.20 4.30 7.40
C PRO A 87 -10.33 5.39 6.73
N TRP A 88 -10.95 6.38 6.07
CA TRP A 88 -10.26 7.49 5.40
C TRP A 88 -9.62 8.51 6.38
N SER A 89 -9.80 8.36 7.69
CA SER A 89 -9.27 9.30 8.68
C SER A 89 -8.01 8.77 9.39
N PRO A 90 -6.84 9.38 9.20
CA PRO A 90 -5.70 9.17 10.09
C PRO A 90 -5.85 10.10 11.30
N ARG A 91 -6.68 9.72 12.28
CA ARG A 91 -6.79 10.45 13.55
C ARG A 91 -5.69 10.01 14.53
N LEU A 92 -4.41 10.23 14.22
CA LEU A 92 -3.31 9.95 15.17
C LEU A 92 -2.11 10.93 15.08
N GLY A 93 -2.32 12.18 14.63
CA GLY A 93 -1.22 13.13 14.43
C GLY A 93 -1.31 14.48 15.16
N VAL A 94 -2.27 14.70 16.08
CA VAL A 94 -2.52 16.05 16.65
C VAL A 94 -2.36 16.12 18.17
N VAL A 95 -1.86 15.08 18.84
CA VAL A 95 -1.68 15.14 20.31
C VAL A 95 -0.39 15.88 20.73
N GLU A 96 0.57 16.11 19.82
CA GLU A 96 1.90 16.65 20.17
C GLU A 96 2.08 18.16 19.93
N ALA A 97 1.02 18.97 19.95
CA ALA A 97 1.13 20.43 19.75
C ALA A 97 0.70 21.27 20.97
N SER A 98 0.43 20.67 22.12
CA SER A 98 -0.07 21.40 23.30
C SER A 98 0.76 21.23 24.58
N SER A 99 2.07 21.03 24.47
CA SER A 99 2.96 21.34 25.60
C SER A 99 3.36 22.82 25.53
N PRO A 100 2.70 23.75 26.26
CA PRO A 100 3.24 25.10 26.41
C PRO A 100 4.63 25.00 27.07
N PRO A 101 5.62 25.79 26.65
CA PRO A 101 6.88 25.86 27.36
C PRO A 101 6.62 26.50 28.74
N ALA A 102 6.55 25.66 29.76
CA ALA A 102 6.63 26.11 31.15
C ALA A 102 8.02 26.71 31.37
N ARG A 103 8.11 28.03 31.54
CA ARG A 103 9.18 28.63 32.34
C ARG A 103 8.67 29.83 33.15
N SER A 104 8.99 29.70 34.43
CA SER A 104 9.05 30.65 35.54
C SER A 104 9.77 31.95 35.23
#